data_AF-A0A968MRT9-F1
#
_entry.id   AF-A0A968MRT9-F1
#
_cell.length_a   1.000
_cell.length_b   1.000
_cell.length_c   1.000
_cell.angle_alpha   90.00
_cell.angle_beta   90.00
_cell.angle_gamma   90.00
#
_symmetry.space_group_name_H-M   'P 1'
#
loop_
_entity.id
_entity.type
_entity.pdbx_description
1 polymer ?
#
loop_
_entity_poly.entity_id
_entity_poly.type
_entity_poly.pdbx_seq_one_letter_code
_entity_poly.pdbx_strand_id
1 'polypeptide(L)'
;VDPRAFYTFYGDGGYGGDMDCKKGAYPFDTPVTYTGDANPTAPKGYRWKKYQQYEAKVSEGGPESQISTVITRLADVKLLLAESYIQNNKIADALTQINQVRERVGAIQYASLGDKTAAMNILKREREIELCGEQQRWFDLLRWHRNGKIFDFVAILNGEKTTQGETGNFSEKNLLLPIPQREKDVNKLMEVPNGWN
;
A
#
# COMPACT_ATOMS: atom_id res chain seq x y z
N VAL A 1 13.42 -12.38 2.03
CA VAL A 1 13.14 -10.93 1.96
C VAL A 1 12.60 -10.62 0.56
N ASP A 2 11.57 -9.79 0.42
CA ASP A 2 10.99 -9.46 -0.89
C ASP A 2 11.77 -8.30 -1.54
N PRO A 3 12.25 -8.43 -2.80
CA PRO A 3 13.10 -7.43 -3.44
C PRO A 3 12.41 -6.07 -3.66
N ARG A 4 11.07 -6.00 -3.61
CA ARG A 4 10.33 -4.74 -3.79
C ARG A 4 10.51 -3.76 -2.64
N ALA A 5 10.87 -4.23 -1.45
CA ALA A 5 11.17 -3.36 -0.31
C ALA A 5 12.29 -2.35 -0.66
N PHE A 6 13.30 -2.80 -1.41
CA PHE A 6 14.45 -2.00 -1.81
C PHE A 6 14.05 -0.81 -2.70
N TYR A 7 13.04 -0.98 -3.54
CA TYR A 7 12.53 0.08 -4.41
C TYR A 7 11.47 0.96 -3.73
N THR A 8 10.98 0.55 -2.57
CA THR A 8 9.85 1.21 -1.91
C THR A 8 10.31 2.13 -0.79
N PHE A 9 11.27 1.70 0.03
CA PHE A 9 11.71 2.42 1.21
C PHE A 9 13.23 2.42 1.36
N TYR A 10 13.75 3.48 1.98
CA TYR A 10 14.98 3.35 2.75
C TYR A 10 14.68 2.75 4.10
N GLY A 11 15.58 1.88 4.55
CA GLY A 11 15.41 1.17 5.79
C GLY A 11 16.49 0.14 6.03
N ASP A 12 16.24 -0.67 7.05
CA ASP A 12 17.09 -1.79 7.41
C ASP A 12 17.14 -2.84 6.28
N GLY A 13 18.36 -3.17 5.84
CA GLY A 13 18.63 -4.15 4.79
C GLY A 13 18.17 -5.58 5.14
N GLY A 14 18.03 -5.91 6.43
CA GLY A 14 17.45 -7.16 6.90
C GLY A 14 15.98 -7.35 6.50
N TYR A 15 15.25 -6.24 6.33
CA TYR A 15 13.89 -6.23 5.79
C TYR A 15 13.83 -5.92 4.28
N GLY A 16 15.00 -5.81 3.64
CA GLY A 16 15.15 -5.55 2.21
C GLY A 16 15.04 -4.09 1.83
N GLY A 17 15.03 -3.16 2.80
CA GLY A 17 15.08 -1.73 2.51
C GLY A 17 16.42 -1.34 1.89
N ASP A 18 16.43 -0.25 1.14
CA ASP A 18 17.68 0.35 0.70
C ASP A 18 18.35 1.05 1.90
N MET A 19 19.62 0.78 2.14
CA MET A 19 20.36 1.42 3.21
C MET A 19 21.02 2.73 2.75
N ASP A 20 20.94 3.12 1.48
CA ASP A 20 21.65 4.29 0.95
C ASP A 20 20.70 5.48 0.68
N CYS A 21 20.34 6.25 1.72
CA CYS A 21 19.25 7.23 1.63
C CYS A 21 19.57 8.59 0.97
N LYS A 22 20.80 8.80 0.49
CA LYS A 22 21.25 10.06 -0.13
C LYS A 22 22.18 9.90 -1.33
N LYS A 23 22.10 8.80 -2.07
CA LYS A 23 22.96 8.58 -3.23
C LYS A 23 22.69 9.65 -4.30
N GLY A 24 23.60 10.62 -4.48
CA GLY A 24 23.50 11.65 -5.54
C GLY A 24 22.80 12.96 -5.17
N ALA A 25 22.44 13.18 -3.90
CA ALA A 25 21.85 14.45 -3.44
C ALA A 25 22.95 15.47 -3.11
N TYR A 26 23.23 16.48 -3.94
CA TYR A 26 24.10 17.60 -3.54
C TYR A 26 23.61 18.25 -2.22
N PRO A 27 24.49 18.62 -1.27
CA PRO A 27 25.96 18.54 -1.30
C PRO A 27 26.54 17.18 -0.90
N PHE A 28 25.72 16.14 -0.81
CA PHE A 28 26.07 14.78 -0.41
C PHE A 28 26.32 13.89 -1.65
N ASP A 29 27.49 14.06 -2.28
CA ASP A 29 27.99 13.12 -3.29
C ASP A 29 28.37 11.74 -2.69
N THR A 30 28.28 11.62 -1.36
CA THR A 30 28.50 10.39 -0.62
C THR A 30 27.17 9.77 -0.20
N PRO A 31 26.93 8.48 -0.55
CA PRO A 31 25.85 7.71 0.05
C PRO A 31 25.92 7.82 1.57
N VAL A 32 24.81 8.23 2.19
CA VAL A 32 24.68 8.20 3.65
C VAL A 32 24.00 6.90 4.01
N THR A 33 24.67 6.10 4.83
CA THR A 33 24.10 4.88 5.39
C THR A 33 22.91 5.25 6.25
N TYR A 34 21.80 4.54 6.01
CA TYR A 34 20.63 4.55 6.83
C TYR A 34 21.00 4.08 8.23
N THR A 35 21.04 5.01 9.19
CA THR A 35 21.41 4.74 10.58
C THR A 35 20.20 4.51 11.47
N GLY A 36 18.99 4.37 10.89
CA GLY A 36 17.75 4.26 11.67
C GLY A 36 17.52 5.54 12.46
N ASP A 37 17.36 6.67 11.76
CA ASP A 37 17.20 7.94 12.45
C ASP A 37 15.89 7.97 13.24
N ALA A 38 15.98 8.44 14.49
CA ALA A 38 14.86 8.92 15.29
C ALA A 38 14.32 10.21 14.65
N ASN A 39 13.79 10.12 13.44
CA ASN A 39 13.01 11.20 12.85
C ASN A 39 11.68 11.24 13.62
N PRO A 40 11.32 12.37 14.28
CA PRO A 40 10.05 12.50 14.98
C PRO A 40 8.83 12.29 14.06
N THR A 41 8.99 12.38 12.73
CA THR A 41 7.95 12.07 11.74
C THR A 41 8.04 10.65 11.14
N ALA A 42 9.06 9.86 11.49
CA ALA A 42 9.20 8.45 11.08
C ALA A 42 9.67 7.61 12.28
N PRO A 43 8.77 7.23 13.20
CA PRO A 43 9.10 6.62 14.50
C PRO A 43 9.86 5.30 14.43
N LYS A 44 9.85 4.62 13.27
CA LYS A 44 10.55 3.35 13.01
C LYS A 44 11.76 3.52 12.08
N GLY A 45 12.14 4.76 11.81
CA GLY A 45 13.26 5.16 10.96
C GLY A 45 13.01 5.07 9.45
N TYR A 46 12.13 4.20 8.94
CA TYR A 46 11.93 4.01 7.49
C TYR A 46 11.54 5.30 6.75
N ARG A 47 12.04 5.48 5.52
CA ARG A 47 11.72 6.62 4.66
C ARG A 47 11.21 6.16 3.30
N TRP A 48 10.31 6.93 2.70
CA TRP A 48 9.84 6.63 1.35
C TRP A 48 10.96 6.83 0.33
N LYS A 49 11.12 5.85 -0.56
CA LYS A 49 11.96 5.90 -1.76
C LYS A 49 11.13 6.01 -3.03
N LYS A 50 10.03 5.27 -3.07
CA LYS A 50 9.14 5.25 -4.23
C LYS A 50 8.56 6.64 -4.51
N TYR A 51 8.60 7.05 -5.78
CA TYR A 51 8.13 8.37 -6.25
C TYR A 51 8.80 9.55 -5.54
N GLN A 52 10.07 9.40 -5.18
CA GLN A 52 10.87 10.49 -4.64
C GLN A 52 12.11 10.69 -5.54
N GLN A 53 12.61 11.93 -5.61
CA GLN A 53 13.75 12.29 -6.46
C GLN A 53 14.99 12.75 -5.67
N TYR A 54 15.07 12.48 -4.37
CA TYR A 54 16.23 12.90 -3.57
C TYR A 54 17.54 12.24 -4.03
N GLU A 55 17.52 11.16 -4.83
CA GLU A 55 18.74 10.60 -5.45
C GLU A 55 19.23 11.43 -6.65
N ALA A 56 18.35 12.23 -7.26
CA ALA A 56 18.62 12.92 -8.52
C ALA A 56 18.78 14.44 -8.36
N LYS A 57 18.18 15.05 -7.33
CA LYS A 57 18.27 16.50 -7.10
C LYS A 57 17.90 16.93 -5.66
N VAL A 58 18.39 18.10 -5.28
CA VAL A 58 18.25 18.70 -3.93
C VAL A 58 16.89 19.37 -3.73
N SER A 59 16.34 19.93 -4.80
CA SER A 59 15.07 20.65 -4.79
C SER A 59 14.48 20.59 -6.20
N GLU A 60 13.16 20.46 -6.28
CA GLU A 60 12.41 20.62 -7.54
C GLU A 60 12.42 22.08 -8.01
N GLY A 61 12.55 23.06 -7.09
CA GLY A 61 12.32 24.48 -7.37
C GLY A 61 10.84 24.78 -7.62
N GLY A 62 10.24 25.74 -6.88
CA GLY A 62 8.82 26.09 -7.04
C GLY A 62 7.84 24.91 -6.84
N PRO A 63 6.56 25.03 -7.26
CA PRO A 63 5.59 23.95 -7.24
C PRO A 63 5.76 23.00 -8.44
N GLU A 64 7.00 22.61 -8.76
CA GLU A 64 7.30 21.68 -9.84
C GLU A 64 7.33 20.24 -9.32
N SER A 65 6.82 19.30 -10.12
CA SER A 65 6.92 17.87 -9.86
C SER A 65 7.13 17.14 -11.16
N GLN A 66 8.25 16.43 -11.28
CA GLN A 66 8.53 15.56 -12.41
C GLN A 66 7.95 14.15 -12.23
N ILE A 67 7.22 13.91 -11.13
CA ILE A 67 6.62 12.61 -10.84
C ILE A 67 5.43 12.41 -11.76
N SER A 68 5.54 11.43 -12.66
CA SER A 68 4.39 10.94 -13.42
C SER A 68 3.52 10.06 -12.51
N THR A 69 2.45 10.64 -11.96
CA THR A 69 1.50 9.92 -11.11
C THR A 69 0.86 8.76 -11.86
N VAL A 70 1.06 7.55 -11.36
CA VAL A 70 0.47 6.34 -11.92
C VAL A 70 -0.91 6.12 -11.30
N ILE A 71 -1.96 6.25 -12.13
CA ILE A 71 -3.33 5.95 -11.71
C ILE A 71 -3.63 4.45 -11.85
N THR A 72 -3.16 3.83 -12.92
CA THR A 72 -3.25 2.39 -13.15
C THR A 72 -2.03 1.90 -13.91
N ARG A 73 -1.66 0.64 -13.69
CA ARG A 73 -0.58 -0.03 -14.40
C ARG A 73 -0.84 -1.53 -14.48
N LEU A 74 -0.14 -2.18 -15.40
CA LEU A 74 -0.36 -3.59 -15.72
C LEU A 74 -0.29 -4.54 -14.51
N ALA A 75 0.56 -4.27 -13.52
CA ALA A 75 0.66 -5.13 -12.34
C ALA A 75 -0.63 -5.13 -11.50
N ASP A 76 -1.26 -3.97 -11.34
CA ASP A 76 -2.55 -3.89 -10.63
C ASP A 76 -3.61 -4.68 -11.38
N VAL A 77 -3.71 -4.50 -12.70
CA VAL A 77 -4.64 -5.26 -13.56
C VAL A 77 -4.43 -6.77 -13.42
N LYS A 78 -3.17 -7.24 -13.41
CA LYS A 78 -2.85 -8.66 -13.20
C LYS A 78 -3.31 -9.16 -11.84
N LEU A 79 -3.09 -8.38 -10.78
CA LEU A 79 -3.52 -8.77 -9.43
C LEU A 79 -5.05 -8.70 -9.26
N LEU A 80 -5.74 -7.75 -9.90
CA LEU A 80 -7.20 -7.72 -9.95
C LEU A 80 -7.76 -8.94 -10.71
N LEU A 81 -7.12 -9.33 -11.82
CA LEU A 81 -7.48 -10.54 -12.55
C LEU A 81 -7.25 -11.80 -11.71
N ALA A 82 -6.11 -11.88 -11.00
CA ALA A 82 -5.82 -12.96 -10.07
C ALA A 82 -6.90 -13.08 -8.99
N GLU A 83 -7.36 -11.95 -8.45
CA GLU A 83 -8.45 -11.93 -7.49
C GLU A 83 -9.74 -12.51 -8.05
N SER A 84 -10.14 -12.07 -9.24
CA SER A 84 -11.32 -12.59 -9.91
C SER A 84 -11.23 -14.10 -10.09
N TYR A 85 -10.06 -14.61 -10.49
CA TYR A 85 -9.82 -16.05 -10.59
C TYR A 85 -9.98 -16.78 -9.25
N ILE A 86 -9.39 -16.26 -8.16
CA ILE A 86 -9.53 -16.85 -6.81
C ILE A 86 -11.00 -16.87 -6.39
N GLN A 87 -11.74 -15.79 -6.63
CA GLN A 87 -13.16 -15.72 -6.27
C GLN A 87 -14.01 -16.73 -7.03
N ASN A 88 -13.63 -17.03 -8.28
CA ASN A 88 -14.25 -18.03 -9.14
C ASN A 88 -13.65 -19.45 -9.01
N ASN A 89 -12.89 -19.74 -7.95
CA ASN A 89 -12.24 -21.03 -7.69
C ASN A 89 -11.25 -21.49 -8.77
N LYS A 90 -10.70 -20.57 -9.56
CA LYS A 90 -9.68 -20.80 -10.61
C LYS A 90 -8.26 -20.50 -10.09
N ILE A 91 -7.84 -21.21 -9.04
CA ILE A 91 -6.61 -20.88 -8.30
C ILE A 91 -5.35 -21.00 -9.17
N ALA A 92 -5.29 -21.96 -10.11
CA ALA A 92 -4.15 -22.13 -11.01
C ALA A 92 -3.94 -20.91 -11.95
N ASP A 93 -5.04 -20.33 -12.44
CA ASP A 93 -4.99 -19.13 -13.27
C ASP A 93 -4.51 -17.92 -12.47
N ALA A 94 -4.98 -17.81 -11.21
CA ALA A 94 -4.52 -16.76 -10.29
C ALA A 94 -3.03 -16.86 -9.97
N LEU A 95 -2.52 -18.08 -9.74
CA LEU A 95 -1.11 -18.35 -9.49
C LEU A 95 -0.24 -17.80 -10.63
N THR A 96 -0.67 -18.04 -11.87
CA THR A 96 0.03 -17.55 -13.06
C THR A 96 0.15 -16.02 -13.06
N GLN A 97 -0.94 -15.31 -12.77
CA GLN A 97 -0.93 -13.83 -12.76
C GLN A 97 -0.06 -13.26 -11.63
N ILE A 98 -0.13 -13.86 -10.43
CA ILE A 98 0.70 -13.44 -9.29
C ILE A 98 2.18 -13.67 -9.58
N ASN A 99 2.54 -14.84 -10.11
CA ASN A 99 3.93 -15.16 -10.42
C ASN A 99 4.52 -14.27 -11.52
N GLN A 100 3.74 -13.80 -12.49
CA GLN A 100 4.20 -12.82 -13.48
C GLN A 100 4.58 -11.48 -12.84
N VAL A 101 3.87 -11.04 -11.79
CA VAL A 101 4.23 -9.82 -11.04
C VAL A 101 5.51 -10.03 -10.23
N ARG A 102 5.67 -11.21 -9.62
CA ARG A 102 6.85 -11.57 -8.82
C ARG A 102 8.11 -11.74 -9.68
N GLU A 103 7.98 -12.40 -10.83
CA GLU A 103 9.08 -12.66 -11.76
C GLU A 103 9.73 -11.37 -12.27
N ARG A 104 8.92 -10.35 -12.60
CA ARG A 104 9.39 -9.05 -13.08
C ARG A 104 10.41 -8.38 -12.14
N VAL A 105 10.31 -8.64 -10.83
CA VAL A 105 11.21 -8.08 -9.80
C VAL A 105 12.20 -9.10 -9.26
N GLY A 106 12.30 -10.29 -9.86
CA GLY A 106 13.15 -11.37 -9.39
C GLY A 106 12.74 -11.95 -8.04
N ALA A 107 11.48 -11.79 -7.63
CA ALA A 107 10.98 -12.40 -6.41
C ALA A 107 10.71 -13.90 -6.61
N ILE A 108 10.94 -14.70 -5.57
CA ILE A 108 10.74 -16.15 -5.61
C ILE A 108 9.29 -16.47 -5.97
N GLN A 109 9.05 -17.20 -7.04
CA GLN A 109 7.69 -17.57 -7.45
C GLN A 109 7.05 -18.53 -6.44
N TYR A 110 5.73 -18.43 -6.28
CA TYR A 110 4.97 -19.40 -5.50
C TYR A 110 4.84 -20.70 -6.28
N ALA A 111 5.02 -21.84 -5.60
CA ALA A 111 4.74 -23.16 -6.18
C ALA A 111 3.24 -23.49 -6.18
N SER A 112 2.51 -22.97 -5.17
CA SER A 112 1.06 -23.13 -5.02
C SER A 112 0.52 -21.97 -4.18
N LEU A 113 -0.76 -21.64 -4.35
CA LEU A 113 -1.48 -20.67 -3.51
C LEU A 113 -2.28 -21.33 -2.38
N GLY A 114 -2.35 -22.66 -2.34
CA GLY A 114 -3.18 -23.40 -1.38
C GLY A 114 -4.67 -23.35 -1.73
N ASP A 115 -5.52 -23.32 -0.70
CA ASP A 115 -6.96 -23.16 -0.86
C ASP A 115 -7.36 -21.70 -1.15
N LYS A 116 -8.67 -21.44 -1.34
CA LYS A 116 -9.18 -20.09 -1.64
C LYS A 116 -8.80 -19.06 -0.58
N THR A 117 -8.80 -19.46 0.70
CA THR A 117 -8.48 -18.56 1.82
C THR A 117 -6.98 -18.23 1.85
N ALA A 118 -6.13 -19.23 1.69
CA ALA A 118 -4.69 -19.05 1.57
C ALA A 118 -4.34 -18.19 0.34
N ALA A 119 -4.98 -18.45 -0.80
CA ALA A 119 -4.79 -17.69 -2.02
C ALA A 119 -5.18 -16.21 -1.86
N MET A 120 -6.30 -15.92 -1.21
CA MET A 120 -6.70 -14.53 -0.90
C MET A 120 -5.70 -13.84 0.03
N ASN A 121 -5.15 -14.54 1.03
CA ASN A 121 -4.13 -13.99 1.92
C ASN A 121 -2.84 -13.66 1.17
N ILE A 122 -2.38 -14.56 0.30
CA ILE A 122 -1.22 -14.32 -0.56
C ILE A 122 -1.47 -13.12 -1.47
N LEU A 123 -2.63 -13.08 -2.14
CA LEU A 123 -3.01 -11.96 -3.00
C LEU A 123 -3.03 -10.62 -2.24
N LYS A 124 -3.63 -10.59 -1.04
CA LYS A 124 -3.66 -9.38 -0.20
C LYS A 124 -2.25 -8.87 0.07
N ARG A 125 -1.34 -9.78 0.45
CA ARG A 125 0.05 -9.44 0.70
C ARG A 125 0.76 -8.94 -0.57
N GLU A 126 0.53 -9.59 -1.71
CA GLU A 126 1.09 -9.16 -3.00
C GLU A 126 0.63 -7.76 -3.40
N ARG A 127 -0.67 -7.48 -3.30
CA ARG A 127 -1.20 -6.13 -3.57
C ARG A 127 -0.63 -5.08 -2.63
N GLU A 128 -0.47 -5.40 -1.35
CA GLU A 128 0.11 -4.51 -0.35
C GLU A 128 1.56 -4.13 -0.67
N ILE A 129 2.39 -5.11 -1.04
CA ILE A 129 3.81 -4.86 -1.38
C ILE A 129 3.90 -4.15 -2.73
N GLU A 130 3.22 -4.67 -3.75
CA GLU A 130 3.32 -4.19 -5.12
C GLU A 130 2.85 -2.75 -5.26
N LEU A 131 1.70 -2.42 -4.67
CA LEU A 131 1.00 -1.14 -4.82
C LEU A 131 1.22 -0.21 -3.62
N CYS A 132 2.23 -0.49 -2.80
CA CYS A 132 2.60 0.37 -1.69
C CYS A 132 2.90 1.79 -2.20
N GLY A 133 2.33 2.81 -1.55
CA GLY A 133 2.46 4.21 -1.96
C GLY A 133 1.64 4.62 -3.20
N GLU A 134 0.78 3.75 -3.74
CA GLU A 134 -0.01 4.02 -4.95
C GLU A 134 -1.51 4.26 -4.67
N GLN A 135 -1.87 4.62 -3.42
CA GLN A 135 -3.24 4.99 -3.03
C GLN A 135 -4.30 3.88 -3.21
N GLN A 136 -3.89 2.61 -3.30
CA GLN A 136 -4.82 1.47 -3.52
C GLN A 136 -5.31 0.81 -2.22
N ARG A 137 -4.49 0.84 -1.16
CA ARG A 137 -4.71 0.04 0.06
C ARG A 137 -6.08 0.27 0.71
N TRP A 138 -6.52 1.52 0.78
CA TRP A 138 -7.82 1.86 1.37
C TRP A 138 -8.97 1.18 0.62
N PHE A 139 -8.99 1.33 -0.70
CA PHE A 139 -10.04 0.77 -1.55
C PHE A 139 -10.03 -0.76 -1.55
N ASP A 140 -8.85 -1.37 -1.51
CA ASP A 140 -8.68 -2.82 -1.36
C ASP A 140 -9.28 -3.35 -0.06
N LEU A 141 -8.94 -2.76 1.08
CA LEU A 141 -9.52 -3.17 2.34
C LEU A 141 -11.04 -2.94 2.37
N LEU A 142 -11.50 -1.81 1.81
CA LEU A 142 -12.92 -1.44 1.85
C LEU A 142 -13.77 -2.42 1.05
N ARG A 143 -13.36 -2.75 -0.17
CA ARG A 143 -14.11 -3.69 -1.03
C ARG A 143 -14.10 -5.11 -0.46
N TRP A 144 -12.99 -5.56 0.14
CA TRP A 144 -12.95 -6.86 0.80
C TRP A 144 -13.79 -6.92 2.08
N HIS A 145 -13.82 -5.83 2.84
CA HIS A 145 -14.68 -5.73 4.02
C HIS A 145 -16.16 -5.76 3.62
N ARG A 146 -16.55 -4.98 2.60
CA ARG A 146 -17.93 -4.96 2.10
C ARG A 146 -18.38 -6.26 1.43
N ASN A 147 -17.44 -7.04 0.90
CA ASN A 147 -17.71 -8.36 0.36
C ASN A 147 -17.70 -9.44 1.47
N GLY A 148 -18.60 -9.31 2.45
CA GLY A 148 -18.76 -10.30 3.52
C GLY A 148 -17.57 -10.42 4.46
N LYS A 149 -16.79 -9.35 4.64
CA LYS A 149 -15.61 -9.30 5.52
C LYS A 149 -14.55 -10.36 5.19
N ILE A 150 -14.29 -10.63 3.89
CA ILE A 150 -13.15 -11.47 3.46
C ILE A 150 -11.87 -11.04 4.19
N PHE A 151 -11.68 -9.71 4.29
CA PHE A 151 -10.75 -9.11 5.22
C PHE A 151 -11.44 -8.04 6.04
N ASP A 152 -11.31 -8.11 7.35
CA ASP A 152 -11.87 -7.11 8.24
C ASP A 152 -10.99 -5.85 8.25
N PHE A 153 -11.37 -4.86 7.43
CA PHE A 153 -10.78 -3.52 7.41
C PHE A 153 -10.57 -2.93 8.82
N VAL A 154 -11.62 -2.96 9.66
CA VAL A 154 -11.62 -2.29 10.96
C VAL A 154 -10.58 -2.94 11.87
N ALA A 155 -10.57 -4.28 11.92
CA ALA A 155 -9.60 -5.03 12.71
C ALA A 155 -8.17 -4.80 12.22
N ILE A 156 -7.96 -4.78 10.90
CA ILE A 156 -6.64 -4.55 10.29
C ILE A 156 -6.11 -3.16 10.66
N LEU A 157 -6.86 -2.09 10.43
CA LEU A 157 -6.37 -0.73 10.74
C LEU A 157 -6.17 -0.53 12.24
N ASN A 158 -7.03 -1.08 13.10
CA ASN A 158 -6.83 -0.97 14.54
C ASN A 158 -5.55 -1.70 14.99
N GLY A 159 -5.27 -2.89 14.43
CA GLY A 159 -4.01 -3.60 14.70
C GLY A 159 -2.77 -2.83 14.21
N GLU A 160 -2.86 -2.22 13.02
CA GLU A 160 -1.79 -1.37 12.48
C GLU A 160 -1.56 -0.12 13.36
N LYS A 161 -2.63 0.56 13.81
CA LYS A 161 -2.57 1.71 14.72
C LYS A 161 -1.95 1.35 16.07
N THR A 162 -2.37 0.25 16.68
CA THR A 162 -1.77 -0.24 17.93
C THR A 162 -0.27 -0.49 17.77
N THR A 163 0.14 -1.08 16.64
CA THR A 163 1.55 -1.32 16.31
C THR A 163 2.36 -0.03 16.08
N GLN A 164 1.67 1.09 15.83
CA GLN A 164 2.26 2.44 15.68
C GLN A 164 2.14 3.29 16.97
N GLY A 165 1.53 2.76 18.04
CA GLY A 165 1.31 3.52 19.27
C GLY A 165 0.25 4.62 19.14
N GLU A 166 -0.57 4.58 18.09
CA GLU A 166 -1.64 5.55 17.88
C GLU A 166 -2.84 5.28 18.79
N THR A 167 -3.48 6.35 19.26
CA THR A 167 -4.71 6.27 20.06
C THR A 167 -5.97 6.42 19.19
N GLY A 168 -7.10 5.94 19.72
CA GLY A 168 -8.40 5.96 19.04
C GLY A 168 -8.63 4.75 18.12
N ASN A 169 -9.88 4.31 18.01
CA ASN A 169 -10.26 3.13 17.23
C ASN A 169 -11.04 3.52 15.98
N PHE A 170 -10.66 2.91 14.86
CA PHE A 170 -11.47 2.82 13.67
C PHE A 170 -12.70 1.94 13.96
N SER A 171 -13.81 2.24 13.29
CA SER A 171 -15.08 1.53 13.44
C SER A 171 -15.83 1.49 12.11
N GLU A 172 -16.88 0.68 12.00
CA GLU A 172 -17.70 0.51 10.77
C GLU A 172 -18.10 1.84 10.11
N LYS A 173 -18.39 2.79 10.99
CA LYS A 173 -18.84 4.13 10.67
C LYS A 173 -17.76 5.02 10.04
N ASN A 174 -16.49 4.60 10.06
CA ASN A 174 -15.35 5.25 9.39
C ASN A 174 -15.04 4.70 7.99
N LEU A 175 -15.75 3.67 7.52
CA LEU A 175 -15.47 3.03 6.23
C LEU A 175 -15.73 3.95 5.02
N LEU A 176 -16.60 4.95 5.19
CA LEU A 176 -16.95 5.95 4.18
C LEU A 176 -16.64 7.35 4.70
N LEU A 177 -16.31 8.26 3.77
CA LEU A 177 -16.12 9.67 4.10
C LEU A 177 -17.47 10.31 4.50
N PRO A 178 -17.45 11.25 5.46
CA PRO A 178 -18.66 11.94 5.87
C PRO A 178 -19.18 12.85 4.77
N ILE A 179 -20.50 12.95 4.65
CA ILE A 179 -21.15 13.94 3.80
C ILE A 179 -21.13 15.29 4.54
N PRO A 180 -20.65 16.38 3.91
CA PRO A 180 -20.65 17.70 4.54
C PRO A 180 -22.05 18.11 5.02
N GLN A 181 -22.14 18.69 6.23
CA GLN A 181 -23.42 19.02 6.86
C GLN A 181 -24.33 19.88 5.98
N ARG A 182 -23.75 20.88 5.32
CA ARG A 182 -24.48 21.77 4.40
C ARG A 182 -25.21 21.01 3.29
N GLU A 183 -24.62 19.94 2.74
CA GLU A 183 -25.24 19.16 1.67
C GLU A 183 -26.46 18.38 2.17
N LYS A 184 -26.40 17.90 3.43
CA LYS A 184 -27.54 17.26 4.11
C LYS A 184 -28.66 18.26 4.40
N ASP A 185 -28.30 19.46 4.88
CA ASP A 185 -29.27 20.49 5.24
C ASP A 185 -30.03 21.02 4.01
N VAL A 186 -29.34 21.12 2.86
CA VAL A 186 -29.93 21.60 1.61
C VAL A 186 -30.78 20.53 0.93
N ASN A 187 -30.33 19.27 0.92
CA ASN A 187 -31.05 18.20 0.23
C ASN A 187 -31.95 17.41 1.20
N LYS A 188 -33.22 17.83 1.30
CA LYS A 188 -34.24 17.18 2.13
C LYS A 188 -34.62 15.75 1.70
N LEU A 189 -34.18 15.30 0.53
CA LEU A 189 -34.42 13.94 0.02
C LEU A 189 -33.22 13.01 0.28
N MET A 190 -32.15 13.51 0.90
CA MET A 190 -30.96 12.71 1.14
C MET A 190 -31.18 11.72 2.30
N GLU A 191 -31.14 10.43 1.99
CA GLU A 191 -31.07 9.37 2.98
C GLU A 191 -29.61 8.95 3.15
N VAL A 192 -29.06 9.13 4.37
CA VAL A 192 -27.69 8.69 4.64
C VAL A 192 -27.68 7.51 5.59
N PRO A 193 -27.31 6.31 5.12
CA PRO A 193 -27.14 5.15 5.98
C PRO A 193 -25.87 5.32 6.83
N ASN A 194 -26.00 5.06 8.14
CA ASN A 194 -24.98 5.08 9.19
C ASN A 194 -24.63 6.47 9.75
N GLY A 195 -24.84 6.63 11.07
CA GLY A 195 -24.79 7.90 11.82
C GLY A 195 -23.41 8.55 12.05
N TRP A 196 -22.47 8.44 11.09
CA TRP A 196 -21.45 9.50 10.91
C TRP A 196 -21.98 10.67 10.09
N ASN A 197 -23.14 10.46 9.48
CA ASN A 197 -23.82 11.40 8.63
C ASN A 197 -25.16 11.77 9.25
#